data_AF-A0A7Z9I701-F1
#
_entry.id   AF-A0A7Z9I701-F1
#
_cell.length_a   1.000
_cell.length_b   1.000
_cell.length_c   1.000
_cell.angle_alpha   90.00
_cell.angle_beta   90.00
_cell.angle_gamma   90.00
#
_symmetry.space_group_name_H-M   'P 1'
#
loop_
_entity.id
_entity.type
_entity.pdbx_description
1 polymer ?
#
loop_
_entity_poly.entity_id
_entity_poly.type
_entity_poly.pdbx_seq_one_letter_code
_entity_poly.pdbx_strand_id
1 'polypeptide(L)'
;MFYGLNKFIKNLLPKQLFYRALLIVATPIIVLQITISVVFFDSLWIKTNKGMTRSLVSEIYTFVEAYKNEADYNKQKLTDLYYQNFQLNIKYIENESIPSLKNERWFSPIDRTLRRELKSKFNNYWFDTLSYKKMIILKIKYQNGILQFTFPKERVTNTSARIFALWITLPAFLLIFIALIFLKNQTRPIINLARASARFGRGEDVDEFRPSGALEIRQAGYEFDKMRKRIIRHLNQRSEMLSGISHDLRTPLTRIKLQLAFIKDQNIVKKLSDDVQEMEKMLNEYLQFASSRSEERTETFDIT
;
A
#
# COMPACT_ATOMS: atom_id res chain seq x y z
N MET A 1 23.14 21.11 -3.64
CA MET A 1 23.16 19.64 -3.70
C MET A 1 22.14 19.08 -2.72
N PHE A 2 21.25 18.21 -3.22
CA PHE A 2 20.18 17.45 -2.55
C PHE A 2 19.07 18.22 -1.79
N TYR A 3 18.02 18.54 -2.55
CA TYR A 3 16.66 18.82 -2.07
C TYR A 3 16.13 17.62 -1.25
N GLY A 4 16.14 17.74 0.07
CA GLY A 4 15.45 16.78 0.93
C GLY A 4 13.94 17.03 0.91
N LEU A 5 13.13 15.97 0.79
CA LEU A 5 11.67 16.06 0.96
C LEU A 5 11.30 16.81 2.25
N ASN A 6 10.27 17.65 2.17
CA ASN A 6 9.71 18.39 3.30
C ASN A 6 9.46 17.46 4.51
N LYS A 7 9.74 17.94 5.73
CA LYS A 7 9.70 17.17 7.00
C LYS A 7 8.33 16.49 7.20
N PHE A 8 7.27 17.12 6.70
CA PHE A 8 5.90 16.57 6.71
C PHE A 8 5.77 15.28 5.89
N ILE A 9 6.37 15.23 4.68
CA ILE A 9 6.31 14.06 3.81
C ILE A 9 7.17 12.91 4.38
N LYS A 10 8.28 13.23 5.03
CA LYS A 10 9.13 12.23 5.70
C LYS A 10 8.41 11.50 6.84
N ASN A 11 7.48 12.16 7.53
CA ASN A 11 6.68 11.57 8.59
C ASN A 11 5.51 10.73 8.07
N LEU A 12 5.02 11.03 6.86
CA LEU A 12 3.97 10.23 6.21
C LEU A 12 4.52 8.94 5.60
N LEU A 13 5.80 8.95 5.20
CA LEU A 13 6.44 7.78 4.59
C LEU A 13 6.77 6.71 5.65
N PRO A 14 6.44 5.44 5.37
CA PRO A 14 6.72 4.34 6.28
C PRO A 14 8.23 4.18 6.49
N LYS A 15 8.64 3.68 7.66
CA LYS A 15 10.07 3.55 8.02
C LYS A 15 10.73 2.34 7.37
N GLN A 16 9.99 1.25 7.12
CA GLN A 16 10.55 0.04 6.53
C GLN A 16 10.74 0.18 5.02
N LEU A 17 11.86 -0.36 4.52
CA LEU A 17 12.26 -0.29 3.12
C LEU A 17 11.20 -0.89 2.18
N PHE A 18 10.55 -1.99 2.59
CA PHE A 18 9.47 -2.62 1.82
C PHE A 18 8.32 -1.64 1.52
N TYR A 19 7.74 -1.01 2.54
CA TYR A 19 6.61 -0.11 2.34
C TYR A 19 7.00 1.17 1.58
N ARG A 20 8.24 1.66 1.73
CA ARG A 20 8.73 2.80 0.93
C ARG A 20 8.77 2.45 -0.55
N ALA A 21 9.39 1.32 -0.89
CA ALA A 21 9.50 0.89 -2.27
C ALA A 21 8.14 0.53 -2.86
N LEU A 22 7.21 0.01 -2.06
CA LEU A 22 5.83 -0.23 -2.48
C LEU A 22 5.14 1.08 -2.86
N LEU A 23 5.26 2.13 -2.03
CA LEU A 23 4.67 3.42 -2.35
C LEU A 23 5.28 4.03 -3.61
N ILE A 24 6.59 3.89 -3.82
CA ILE A 24 7.27 4.40 -5.02
C ILE A 24 6.69 3.76 -6.30
N VAL A 25 6.39 2.47 -6.27
CA VAL A 25 5.85 1.75 -7.44
C VAL A 25 4.33 1.90 -7.56
N ALA A 26 3.59 1.78 -6.47
CA ALA A 26 2.13 1.80 -6.48
C ALA A 26 1.56 3.19 -6.72
N THR A 27 2.19 4.26 -6.21
CA THR A 27 1.63 5.62 -6.28
C THR A 27 1.45 6.10 -7.73
N PRO A 28 2.46 6.01 -8.63
CA PRO A 28 2.28 6.41 -10.02
C PRO A 28 1.20 5.60 -10.73
N ILE A 29 1.12 4.29 -10.46
CA ILE A 29 0.11 3.40 -11.05
C ILE A 29 -1.28 3.83 -10.60
N ILE A 30 -1.48 4.10 -9.30
CA ILE A 30 -2.77 4.53 -8.75
C ILE A 30 -3.16 5.91 -9.29
N VAL A 31 -2.23 6.87 -9.34
CA VAL A 31 -2.49 8.20 -9.88
C VAL A 31 -2.86 8.13 -11.35
N LEU A 32 -2.12 7.35 -12.15
CA LEU A 32 -2.44 7.12 -13.55
C LEU A 32 -3.80 6.45 -13.71
N GLN A 33 -4.11 5.44 -12.88
CA GLN A 33 -5.37 4.72 -12.89
C GLN A 33 -6.55 5.65 -12.59
N ILE A 34 -6.44 6.49 -11.56
CA ILE A 34 -7.46 7.47 -11.20
C ILE A 34 -7.63 8.48 -12.33
N THR A 35 -6.52 8.99 -12.88
CA THR A 35 -6.54 9.97 -13.98
C THR A 35 -7.23 9.38 -15.21
N ILE A 36 -6.82 8.20 -15.65
CA ILE A 36 -7.46 7.49 -16.77
C ILE A 36 -8.93 7.26 -16.45
N SER A 37 -9.26 6.74 -15.27
CA SER A 37 -10.66 6.47 -14.89
C SER A 37 -11.53 7.71 -14.97
N VAL A 38 -11.10 8.85 -14.42
CA VAL A 38 -11.85 10.11 -14.45
C VAL A 38 -11.98 10.66 -15.87
N VAL A 39 -10.86 10.78 -16.59
CA VAL A 39 -10.82 11.36 -17.94
C VAL A 39 -11.63 10.52 -18.93
N PHE A 40 -11.46 9.19 -18.89
CA PHE A 40 -12.18 8.31 -19.80
C PHE A 40 -13.67 8.21 -19.43
N PHE A 41 -14.02 8.15 -18.15
CA PHE A 41 -15.42 8.06 -17.75
C PHE A 41 -16.19 9.31 -18.19
N ASP A 42 -15.64 10.50 -18.02
CA ASP A 42 -16.30 11.73 -18.47
C ASP A 42 -16.35 11.82 -20.02
N SER A 43 -15.23 11.50 -20.69
CA SER A 43 -15.13 11.58 -22.16
C SER A 43 -16.01 10.54 -22.88
N LEU A 44 -15.97 9.27 -22.47
CA LEU A 44 -16.80 8.22 -23.06
C LEU A 44 -18.27 8.45 -22.74
N TRP A 45 -18.62 8.76 -21.49
CA TRP A 45 -20.02 8.89 -21.10
C TRP A 45 -20.74 9.97 -21.90
N ILE A 46 -20.11 11.15 -22.03
CA ILE A 46 -20.72 12.25 -22.77
C ILE A 46 -20.80 11.92 -24.25
N LYS A 47 -19.76 11.32 -24.85
CA LYS A 47 -19.73 11.11 -26.30
C LYS A 47 -20.64 9.98 -26.75
N THR A 48 -20.70 8.87 -26.03
CA THR A 48 -21.50 7.70 -26.43
C THR A 48 -22.97 7.80 -26.01
N ASN A 49 -23.26 8.30 -24.80
CA ASN A 49 -24.65 8.34 -24.30
C ASN A 49 -25.41 9.59 -24.73
N LYS A 50 -24.75 10.66 -25.18
CA LYS A 50 -25.43 11.86 -25.70
C LYS A 50 -26.31 11.51 -26.89
N GLY A 51 -25.85 10.65 -27.81
CA GLY A 51 -26.65 10.19 -28.95
C GLY A 51 -27.92 9.46 -28.51
N MET A 52 -27.79 8.49 -27.59
CA MET A 52 -28.92 7.74 -27.04
C MET A 52 -29.94 8.65 -26.34
N THR A 53 -29.45 9.55 -25.48
CA THR A 53 -30.29 10.51 -24.76
C THR A 53 -30.98 11.47 -25.72
N ARG A 54 -30.28 11.96 -26.74
CA ARG A 54 -30.86 12.82 -27.78
C ARG A 54 -31.93 12.09 -28.59
N SER A 55 -31.71 10.82 -28.94
CA SER A 55 -32.71 9.97 -29.61
C SER A 55 -33.97 9.86 -28.75
N LEU A 56 -33.81 9.46 -27.49
CA LEU A 56 -34.94 9.33 -26.55
C LEU A 56 -35.70 10.65 -26.37
N VAL A 57 -35.00 11.76 -26.16
CA VAL A 57 -35.64 13.08 -26.02
C VAL A 57 -36.37 13.47 -27.31
N SER A 58 -35.82 13.11 -28.47
CA SER A 58 -36.49 13.35 -29.76
C SER A 58 -37.73 12.49 -29.93
N GLU A 59 -37.70 11.21 -29.53
CA GLU A 59 -38.88 10.32 -29.50
C GLU A 59 -39.98 10.87 -28.59
N ILE A 60 -39.61 11.31 -27.37
CA ILE A 60 -40.55 11.91 -26.42
C ILE A 60 -41.12 13.22 -26.97
N TYR A 61 -40.30 14.05 -27.61
CA TYR A 61 -40.77 15.27 -28.27
C TYR A 61 -41.77 14.97 -29.39
N THR A 62 -41.46 14.01 -30.25
CA THR A 62 -42.38 13.56 -31.32
C THR A 62 -43.69 13.04 -30.74
N PHE A 63 -43.64 12.25 -29.66
CA PHE A 63 -44.85 11.80 -28.97
C PHE A 63 -45.67 12.99 -28.46
N VAL A 64 -45.05 13.93 -27.73
CA VAL A 64 -45.75 15.09 -27.16
C VAL A 64 -46.39 15.92 -28.26
N GLU A 65 -45.71 16.10 -29.40
CA GLU A 65 -46.26 16.86 -30.53
C GLU A 65 -47.43 16.14 -31.20
N ALA A 66 -47.31 14.83 -31.44
CA ALA A 66 -48.40 14.02 -31.98
C ALA A 66 -49.60 13.94 -31.01
N TYR A 67 -49.35 13.95 -29.70
CA TYR A 67 -50.39 13.90 -28.66
C TYR A 67 -51.19 15.21 -28.55
N LYS A 68 -50.64 16.34 -29.01
CA LYS A 68 -51.36 17.64 -29.09
C LYS A 68 -52.42 17.64 -30.19
N ASN A 69 -52.17 16.97 -31.31
CA ASN A 69 -53.06 16.95 -32.46
C ASN A 69 -54.09 15.83 -32.31
N GLU A 70 -55.13 16.08 -31.51
CA GLU A 70 -56.20 15.12 -31.22
C GLU A 70 -56.99 14.68 -32.47
N ALA A 71 -56.99 15.50 -33.52
CA ALA A 71 -57.72 15.24 -34.76
C ALA A 71 -57.11 14.09 -35.61
N ASP A 72 -55.80 13.88 -35.51
CA ASP A 72 -55.07 12.99 -36.42
C ASP A 72 -54.79 11.60 -35.82
N TYR A 73 -54.77 11.48 -34.49
CA TYR A 73 -54.36 10.24 -33.81
C TYR A 73 -55.19 9.91 -32.57
N ASN A 74 -55.66 8.66 -32.50
CA ASN A 74 -56.23 8.12 -31.26
C ASN A 74 -55.12 8.05 -30.18
N LYS A 75 -55.27 8.84 -29.12
CA LYS A 75 -54.31 8.95 -28.00
C LYS A 75 -53.95 7.60 -27.37
N GLN A 76 -54.92 6.70 -27.26
CA GLN A 76 -54.71 5.38 -26.65
C GLN A 76 -53.85 4.52 -27.57
N LYS A 77 -54.18 4.47 -28.87
CA LYS A 77 -53.38 3.80 -29.90
C LYS A 77 -51.95 4.36 -29.97
N LEU A 78 -51.79 5.68 -29.85
CA LEU A 78 -50.48 6.33 -29.84
C LEU A 78 -49.64 5.90 -28.62
N THR A 79 -50.27 5.84 -27.45
CA THR A 79 -49.64 5.37 -26.20
C THR A 79 -49.18 3.91 -26.35
N ASP A 80 -50.04 3.06 -26.89
CA ASP A 80 -49.74 1.63 -27.09
C ASP A 80 -48.60 1.42 -28.09
N LEU A 81 -48.58 2.17 -29.20
CA LEU A 81 -47.50 2.10 -30.19
C LEU A 81 -46.14 2.48 -29.58
N TYR A 82 -46.11 3.51 -28.74
CA TYR A 82 -44.87 3.92 -28.09
C TYR A 82 -44.43 2.96 -26.99
N TYR A 83 -45.37 2.35 -26.28
CA TYR A 83 -45.05 1.29 -25.32
C TYR A 83 -44.44 0.07 -26.03
N GLN A 84 -45.05 -0.40 -27.12
CA GLN A 84 -44.60 -1.60 -27.84
C GLN A 84 -43.25 -1.40 -28.55
N ASN A 85 -43.06 -0.27 -29.23
CA ASN A 85 -41.86 -0.04 -30.04
C ASN A 85 -40.70 0.59 -29.26
N PHE A 86 -41.00 1.43 -28.26
CA PHE A 86 -40.00 2.25 -27.58
C PHE A 86 -39.90 1.97 -26.07
N GLN A 87 -40.71 1.05 -25.54
CA GLN A 87 -40.76 0.71 -24.11
C GLN A 87 -41.00 1.95 -23.22
N LEU A 88 -41.77 2.92 -23.72
CA LEU A 88 -42.18 4.09 -22.98
C LEU A 88 -43.55 3.84 -22.37
N ASN A 89 -43.64 3.72 -21.05
CA ASN A 89 -44.92 3.72 -20.37
C ASN A 89 -45.34 5.18 -20.14
N ILE A 90 -46.44 5.59 -20.74
CA ILE A 90 -46.87 6.98 -20.77
C ILE A 90 -48.23 7.08 -20.08
N LYS A 91 -48.34 8.00 -19.14
CA LYS A 91 -49.59 8.29 -18.42
C LYS A 91 -49.84 9.78 -18.42
N TYR A 92 -51.03 10.20 -18.82
CA TYR A 92 -51.51 11.56 -18.58
C TYR A 92 -52.15 11.60 -17.20
N ILE A 93 -51.71 12.54 -16.36
CA ILE A 93 -52.28 12.77 -15.03
C ILE A 93 -52.82 14.19 -15.00
N GLU A 94 -54.14 14.29 -14.91
CA GLU A 94 -54.86 15.55 -14.92
C GLU A 94 -54.72 16.27 -13.57
N ASN A 95 -54.63 17.60 -13.59
CA ASN A 95 -54.51 18.47 -12.42
C ASN A 95 -53.29 18.23 -11.52
N GLU A 96 -52.29 17.49 -12.00
CA GLU A 96 -51.01 17.35 -11.31
C GLU A 96 -50.02 18.41 -11.81
N SER A 97 -49.20 18.95 -10.91
CA SER A 97 -48.14 19.90 -11.24
C SER A 97 -46.76 19.27 -11.08
N ILE A 98 -45.76 19.86 -11.75
CA ILE A 98 -44.38 19.39 -11.63
C ILE A 98 -43.89 19.61 -10.19
N PRO A 99 -43.25 18.61 -9.54
CA PRO A 99 -42.68 18.79 -8.21
C PRO A 99 -41.72 19.98 -8.13
N SER A 100 -41.81 20.78 -7.07
CA SER A 100 -40.96 21.97 -6.86
C SER A 100 -39.52 21.63 -6.47
N LEU A 101 -39.29 20.48 -5.82
CA LEU A 101 -37.96 20.00 -5.45
C LEU A 101 -37.27 19.35 -6.65
N LYS A 102 -36.32 20.08 -7.24
CA LYS A 102 -35.32 19.48 -8.11
C LYS A 102 -34.23 18.84 -7.24
N ASN A 103 -34.26 17.51 -7.11
CA ASN A 103 -33.11 16.77 -6.58
C ASN A 103 -32.00 16.80 -7.63
N GLU A 104 -31.28 17.93 -7.72
CA GLU A 104 -30.30 18.14 -8.78
C GLU A 104 -28.98 17.48 -8.43
N ARG A 105 -28.70 16.31 -9.03
CA ARG A 105 -27.34 15.77 -9.02
C ARG A 105 -26.53 16.41 -10.15
N TRP A 106 -25.99 17.61 -9.90
CA TRP A 106 -25.16 18.34 -10.86
C TRP A 106 -23.96 17.52 -11.37
N PHE A 107 -23.42 16.65 -10.52
CA PHE A 107 -22.31 15.77 -10.85
C PHE A 107 -22.70 14.43 -11.51
N SER A 108 -23.99 14.08 -11.60
CA SER A 108 -24.42 12.84 -12.25
C SER A 108 -24.31 13.00 -13.77
N PRO A 109 -23.50 12.18 -14.48
CA PRO A 109 -23.36 12.30 -15.92
C PRO A 109 -24.66 12.02 -16.68
N ILE A 110 -25.53 11.17 -16.12
CA ILE A 110 -26.89 10.89 -16.64
C ILE A 110 -27.71 12.15 -16.57
N ASP A 111 -27.83 12.71 -15.37
CA ASP A 111 -28.68 13.87 -15.09
C ASP A 111 -28.19 15.08 -15.88
N ARG A 112 -26.87 15.29 -15.99
CA ARG A 112 -26.28 16.37 -16.77
C ARG A 112 -26.62 16.24 -18.26
N THR A 113 -26.53 15.03 -18.81
CA THR A 113 -26.83 14.78 -20.24
C THR A 113 -28.34 14.90 -20.49
N LEU A 114 -29.16 14.21 -19.70
CA LEU A 114 -30.62 14.24 -19.81
C LEU A 114 -31.17 15.66 -19.66
N ARG A 115 -30.69 16.42 -18.67
CA ARG A 115 -31.03 17.84 -18.49
C ARG A 115 -30.64 18.69 -19.69
N ARG A 116 -29.42 18.51 -20.21
CA ARG A 116 -28.95 19.28 -21.38
C ARG A 116 -29.83 19.02 -22.60
N GLU A 117 -30.11 17.74 -22.90
CA GLU A 117 -30.92 17.38 -24.05
C GLU A 117 -32.41 17.77 -23.84
N LEU A 118 -32.99 17.56 -22.66
CA LEU A 118 -34.37 17.99 -22.36
C LEU A 118 -34.55 19.50 -22.42
N LYS A 119 -33.61 20.28 -21.86
CA LYS A 119 -33.63 21.76 -21.90
C LYS A 119 -33.67 22.30 -23.34
N SER A 120 -33.19 21.54 -24.32
CA SER A 120 -33.22 21.96 -25.73
C SER A 120 -34.61 21.84 -26.38
N LYS A 121 -35.53 21.08 -25.79
CA LYS A 121 -36.87 20.78 -26.36
C LYS A 121 -38.03 21.15 -25.43
N PHE A 122 -37.80 21.20 -24.13
CA PHE A 122 -38.84 21.41 -23.12
C PHE A 122 -38.42 22.48 -22.11
N ASN A 123 -39.33 23.41 -21.81
CA ASN A 123 -39.10 24.46 -20.82
C ASN A 123 -39.38 23.98 -19.38
N ASN A 124 -40.45 23.20 -19.21
CA ASN A 124 -40.92 22.73 -17.90
C ASN A 124 -40.92 21.21 -17.84
N TYR A 125 -39.89 20.65 -17.21
CA TYR A 125 -39.72 19.21 -17.02
C TYR A 125 -39.12 18.90 -15.65
N TRP A 126 -39.35 17.68 -15.18
CA TRP A 126 -38.73 17.11 -14.00
C TRP A 126 -38.44 15.64 -14.26
N PHE A 127 -37.33 15.14 -13.74
CA PHE A 127 -37.00 13.74 -13.88
C PHE A 127 -36.39 13.19 -12.60
N ASP A 128 -36.52 11.89 -12.42
CA ASP A 128 -35.98 11.15 -11.29
C ASP A 128 -35.23 9.91 -11.78
N THR A 129 -33.96 9.84 -11.42
CA THR A 129 -33.03 8.76 -11.77
C THR A 129 -32.67 7.86 -10.58
N LEU A 130 -33.26 8.11 -9.40
CA LEU A 130 -32.92 7.50 -8.11
C LEU A 130 -34.03 6.62 -7.54
N SER A 131 -35.30 7.05 -7.61
CA SER A 131 -36.39 6.34 -6.94
C SER A 131 -36.52 4.88 -7.38
N TYR A 132 -36.12 4.56 -8.61
CA TYR A 132 -36.14 3.21 -9.15
C TYR A 132 -34.77 2.80 -9.70
N LYS A 133 -34.31 1.60 -9.31
CA LYS A 133 -32.96 1.11 -9.67
C LYS A 133 -32.71 1.00 -11.18
N LYS A 134 -33.75 0.65 -11.94
CA LYS A 134 -33.69 0.37 -13.39
C LYS A 134 -34.59 1.26 -14.24
N MET A 135 -35.40 2.12 -13.64
CA MET A 135 -36.34 2.97 -14.37
C MET A 135 -36.03 4.44 -14.09
N ILE A 136 -36.31 5.28 -15.07
CA ILE A 136 -36.30 6.73 -14.92
C ILE A 136 -37.74 7.21 -15.13
N ILE A 137 -38.18 8.11 -14.24
CA ILE A 137 -39.45 8.82 -14.41
C ILE A 137 -39.13 10.20 -14.94
N LEU A 138 -39.82 10.60 -16.00
CA LEU A 138 -39.79 11.94 -16.55
C LEU A 138 -41.21 12.49 -16.58
N LYS A 139 -41.39 13.67 -15.99
CA LYS A 139 -42.65 14.42 -15.97
C LYS A 139 -42.48 15.67 -16.81
N ILE A 140 -43.34 15.85 -17.81
CA ILE A 140 -43.37 17.04 -18.68
C ILE A 140 -44.72 17.72 -18.49
N LYS A 141 -44.72 19.05 -18.34
CA LYS A 141 -45.96 19.82 -18.21
C LYS A 141 -46.75 19.75 -19.52
N TYR A 142 -48.03 19.41 -19.45
CA TYR A 142 -48.92 19.31 -20.61
C TYR A 142 -50.33 19.80 -20.26
N GLN A 143 -50.79 20.87 -20.92
CA GLN A 143 -52.10 21.49 -20.66
C GLN A 143 -52.33 21.75 -19.14
N ASN A 144 -53.39 21.16 -18.57
CA ASN A 144 -53.79 21.28 -17.15
C ASN A 144 -53.19 20.17 -16.27
N GLY A 145 -52.30 19.33 -16.80
CA GLY A 145 -51.70 18.22 -16.07
C GLY A 145 -50.24 17.97 -16.45
N ILE A 146 -49.83 16.71 -16.30
CA ILE A 146 -48.51 16.24 -16.70
C ILE A 146 -48.60 14.98 -17.56
N LEU A 147 -47.66 14.87 -18.49
CA LEU A 147 -47.33 13.60 -19.13
C LEU A 147 -46.17 12.96 -18.37
N GLN A 148 -46.43 11.82 -17.76
CA GLN A 148 -45.44 11.00 -17.08
C GLN A 148 -44.94 9.91 -18.04
N PHE A 149 -43.66 9.96 -18.37
CA PHE A 149 -42.92 8.95 -19.11
C PHE A 149 -42.11 8.11 -18.14
N THR A 150 -42.27 6.80 -18.18
CA THR A 150 -41.44 5.85 -17.43
C THR A 150 -40.71 4.97 -18.43
N PHE A 151 -39.38 4.96 -18.35
CA PHE A 151 -38.53 4.24 -19.29
C PHE A 151 -37.32 3.59 -18.61
N PRO A 152 -36.79 2.49 -19.18
CA PRO A 152 -35.62 1.83 -18.62
C PRO A 152 -34.37 2.73 -18.69
N LYS A 153 -33.54 2.67 -17.65
CA LYS A 153 -32.31 3.46 -17.53
C LYS A 153 -31.32 3.13 -18.64
N GLU A 154 -31.36 1.92 -19.15
CA GLU A 154 -30.60 1.42 -20.29
C GLU A 154 -30.84 2.23 -21.57
N ARG A 155 -31.96 2.97 -21.70
CA ARG A 155 -32.21 3.85 -22.86
C ARG A 155 -31.33 5.10 -22.89
N VAL A 156 -30.80 5.52 -21.74
CA VAL A 156 -29.91 6.71 -21.62
C VAL A 156 -28.52 6.36 -21.10
N THR A 157 -28.28 5.09 -20.77
CA THR A 157 -27.00 4.60 -20.28
C THR A 157 -26.58 3.34 -20.98
N ASN A 158 -25.38 3.32 -21.55
CA ASN A 158 -24.81 2.10 -22.10
C ASN A 158 -24.16 1.22 -21.00
N THR A 159 -24.47 -0.08 -20.99
CA THR A 159 -23.86 -1.10 -20.11
C THR A 159 -22.34 -1.21 -20.27
N SER A 160 -21.79 -0.82 -21.43
CA SER A 160 -20.36 -0.86 -21.74
C SER A 160 -19.49 -0.06 -20.78
N ALA A 161 -20.04 0.94 -20.06
CA ALA A 161 -19.30 1.66 -19.03
C ALA A 161 -18.79 0.74 -17.89
N ARG A 162 -19.57 -0.29 -17.53
CA ARG A 162 -19.17 -1.26 -16.50
C ARG A 162 -18.05 -2.17 -16.99
N ILE A 163 -18.20 -2.66 -18.22
CA ILE A 163 -17.20 -3.50 -18.88
C ILE A 163 -15.89 -2.70 -18.97
N PHE A 164 -15.96 -1.46 -19.43
CA PHE A 164 -14.80 -0.59 -19.55
C PHE A 164 -14.09 -0.34 -18.20
N ALA A 165 -14.84 -0.09 -17.12
CA ALA A 165 -14.27 0.05 -15.78
C ALA A 165 -13.52 -1.23 -15.35
N LEU A 166 -14.07 -2.41 -15.67
CA LEU A 166 -13.40 -3.69 -15.44
C LEU A 166 -12.11 -3.79 -16.26
N TRP A 167 -12.14 -3.45 -17.55
CA TRP A 167 -10.97 -3.50 -18.45
C TRP A 167 -9.83 -2.57 -18.04
N ILE A 168 -10.10 -1.43 -17.39
CA ILE A 168 -9.02 -0.57 -16.85
C ILE A 168 -8.57 -1.08 -15.48
N THR A 169 -9.48 -1.56 -14.63
CA THR A 169 -9.14 -1.93 -13.24
C THR A 169 -8.37 -3.24 -13.15
N LEU A 170 -8.72 -4.22 -13.98
CA LEU A 170 -8.11 -5.54 -13.94
C LEU A 170 -6.60 -5.51 -14.27
N PRO A 171 -6.12 -4.85 -15.34
CA PRO A 171 -4.69 -4.75 -15.62
C PRO A 171 -3.93 -3.97 -14.54
N ALA A 172 -4.52 -2.89 -14.01
CA ALA A 172 -3.87 -2.11 -12.96
C ALA A 172 -3.67 -2.93 -11.68
N PHE A 173 -4.68 -3.69 -11.27
CA PHE A 173 -4.58 -4.59 -10.13
C PHE A 173 -3.53 -5.68 -10.36
N LEU A 174 -3.50 -6.27 -11.56
CA LEU A 174 -2.52 -7.27 -11.95
C LEU A 174 -1.09 -6.70 -11.90
N LEU A 175 -0.85 -5.49 -12.40
CA LEU A 175 0.45 -4.82 -12.32
C LEU A 175 0.89 -4.55 -10.87
N ILE A 176 -0.03 -4.09 -10.02
CA ILE A 176 0.26 -3.89 -8.59
C ILE A 176 0.59 -5.23 -7.91
N PHE A 177 -0.14 -6.29 -8.24
CA PHE A 177 0.10 -7.62 -7.70
C PHE A 177 1.46 -8.18 -8.11
N ILE A 178 1.83 -8.04 -9.39
CA ILE A 178 3.16 -8.40 -9.88
C ILE A 178 4.22 -7.57 -9.14
N ALA A 179 4.06 -6.25 -9.07
CA ALA A 179 5.00 -5.38 -8.37
C ALA A 179 5.23 -5.80 -6.91
N LEU A 180 4.16 -6.20 -6.19
CA LEU A 180 4.25 -6.70 -4.82
C LEU A 180 5.11 -7.95 -4.70
N ILE A 181 4.94 -8.92 -5.61
CA ILE A 181 5.73 -10.16 -5.63
C ILE A 181 7.21 -9.85 -5.86
N PHE A 182 7.52 -9.04 -6.88
CA PHE A 182 8.89 -8.65 -7.20
C PHE A 182 9.54 -7.91 -6.04
N LEU A 183 8.81 -6.96 -5.43
CA LEU A 183 9.33 -6.17 -4.33
C LEU A 183 9.59 -7.01 -3.08
N LYS A 184 8.70 -7.95 -2.75
CA LYS A 184 8.89 -8.88 -1.63
C LYS A 184 10.15 -9.71 -1.84
N ASN A 185 10.39 -10.19 -3.06
CA ASN A 185 11.58 -10.99 -3.38
C ASN A 185 12.88 -10.16 -3.34
N GLN A 186 12.86 -8.90 -3.75
CA GLN A 186 14.05 -8.04 -3.76
C GLN A 186 14.42 -7.48 -2.38
N THR A 187 13.42 -7.17 -1.55
CA THR A 187 13.66 -6.53 -0.24
C THR A 187 13.98 -7.53 0.87
N ARG A 188 13.48 -8.76 0.78
CA ARG A 188 13.72 -9.80 1.80
C ARG A 188 15.22 -10.07 2.06
N PRO A 189 16.09 -10.21 1.05
CA PRO A 189 17.53 -10.42 1.27
C PRO A 189 18.22 -9.23 1.95
N ILE A 190 17.80 -7.99 1.64
CA ILE A 190 18.34 -6.78 2.28
C ILE A 190 17.99 -6.78 3.78
N ILE A 191 16.73 -7.09 4.12
CA ILE A 191 16.27 -7.16 5.51
C ILE A 191 17.01 -8.27 6.27
N ASN A 192 17.24 -9.42 5.62
CA ASN A 192 18.00 -10.52 6.22
C ASN A 192 19.45 -10.13 6.50
N LEU A 193 20.13 -9.47 5.55
CA LEU A 193 21.49 -8.97 5.76
C LEU A 193 21.54 -7.96 6.90
N ALA A 194 20.62 -6.97 6.91
CA ALA A 194 20.56 -5.98 7.98
C ALA A 194 20.34 -6.62 9.36
N ARG A 195 19.48 -7.65 9.44
CA ARG A 195 19.25 -8.40 10.68
C ARG A 195 20.49 -9.18 11.11
N ALA A 196 21.16 -9.87 10.18
CA ALA A 196 22.39 -10.61 10.46
C ALA A 196 23.51 -9.68 10.97
N SER A 197 23.69 -8.52 10.33
CA SER A 197 24.65 -7.51 10.77
C SER A 197 24.33 -6.96 12.15
N ALA A 198 23.04 -6.70 12.45
CA ALA A 198 22.62 -6.21 13.75
C ALA A 198 22.83 -7.24 14.88
N ARG A 199 22.56 -8.53 14.61
CA ARG A 199 22.84 -9.63 15.57
C ARG A 199 24.34 -9.75 15.84
N PHE A 200 25.15 -9.80 14.78
CA PHE A 200 26.61 -9.86 14.92
C PHE A 200 27.18 -8.66 15.68
N GLY A 201 26.65 -7.46 15.42
CA GLY A 201 27.05 -6.23 16.13
C GLY A 201 26.73 -6.24 17.62
N ARG A 202 25.78 -7.07 18.08
CA ARG A 202 25.47 -7.28 19.50
C ARG A 202 26.29 -8.41 20.15
N GLY A 203 27.20 -9.04 19.40
CA GLY A 203 27.96 -10.19 19.89
C GLY A 203 27.16 -11.49 19.92
N GLU A 204 25.94 -11.51 19.38
CA GLU A 204 25.17 -12.74 19.25
C GLU A 204 25.81 -13.66 18.21
N ASP A 205 25.73 -14.96 18.45
CA ASP A 205 26.07 -15.91 17.40
C ASP A 205 25.08 -15.75 16.24
N VAL A 206 25.61 -15.67 15.04
CA VAL A 206 24.83 -15.54 13.82
C VAL A 206 24.98 -16.86 13.11
N ASP A 207 23.89 -17.63 13.05
CA ASP A 207 23.81 -18.85 12.25
C ASP A 207 24.29 -18.61 10.81
N GLU A 208 24.62 -19.67 10.08
CA GLU A 208 25.17 -19.61 8.73
C GLU A 208 24.36 -18.68 7.80
N PHE A 209 24.83 -17.43 7.66
CA PHE A 209 24.19 -16.43 6.81
C PHE A 209 24.47 -16.77 5.35
N ARG A 210 23.42 -17.13 4.60
CA ARG A 210 23.51 -17.43 3.17
C ARG A 210 23.15 -16.20 2.34
N PRO A 211 24.12 -15.59 1.62
CA PRO A 211 23.85 -14.46 0.75
C PRO A 211 22.85 -14.84 -0.35
N SER A 212 21.82 -14.03 -0.55
CA SER A 212 20.76 -14.26 -1.54
C SER A 212 20.28 -12.94 -2.14
N GLY A 213 19.48 -13.02 -3.21
CA GLY A 213 18.93 -11.84 -3.90
C GLY A 213 19.76 -11.39 -5.10
N ALA A 214 19.66 -10.09 -5.41
CA ALA A 214 20.39 -9.44 -6.50
C ALA A 214 21.91 -9.58 -6.32
N LEU A 215 22.66 -9.44 -7.41
CA LEU A 215 24.10 -9.63 -7.45
C LEU A 215 24.82 -8.74 -6.43
N GLU A 216 24.41 -7.48 -6.34
CA GLU A 216 24.98 -6.47 -5.45
C GLU A 216 24.73 -6.82 -3.98
N ILE A 217 23.53 -7.31 -3.66
CA ILE A 217 23.16 -7.71 -2.29
C ILE A 217 23.91 -8.98 -1.89
N ARG A 218 24.06 -9.94 -2.82
CA ARG A 218 24.86 -11.14 -2.60
C ARG A 218 26.32 -10.79 -2.35
N GLN A 219 26.89 -9.89 -3.15
CA GLN A 219 28.26 -9.42 -2.98
C GLN A 219 28.46 -8.77 -1.61
N ALA A 220 27.56 -7.86 -1.21
CA ALA A 220 27.60 -7.27 0.13
C ALA A 220 27.48 -8.33 1.23
N GLY A 221 26.64 -9.35 1.03
CA GLY A 221 26.50 -10.47 1.95
C GLY A 221 27.76 -11.32 2.08
N TYR A 222 28.47 -11.59 0.97
CA TYR A 222 29.75 -12.30 1.00
C TYR A 222 30.84 -11.52 1.72
N GLU A 223 30.95 -10.21 1.47
CA GLU A 223 31.94 -9.37 2.15
C GLU A 223 31.62 -9.22 3.65
N PHE A 224 30.33 -9.14 4.01
CA PHE A 224 29.90 -9.20 5.42
C PHE A 224 30.34 -10.51 6.09
N ASP A 225 30.09 -11.66 5.47
CA ASP A 225 30.49 -12.96 6.03
C ASP A 225 32.03 -13.10 6.14
N LYS A 226 32.77 -12.59 5.16
CA LYS A 226 34.24 -12.56 5.18
C LYS A 226 34.77 -11.69 6.33
N MET A 227 34.17 -10.52 6.54
CA MET A 227 34.49 -9.64 7.66
C MET A 227 34.18 -10.30 9.00
N ARG A 228 32.99 -10.90 9.14
CA ARG A 228 32.56 -11.66 10.33
C ARG A 228 33.58 -12.75 10.68
N LYS A 229 33.92 -13.61 9.73
CA LYS A 229 34.91 -14.68 9.90
C LYS A 229 36.29 -14.15 10.29
N ARG A 230 36.71 -13.03 9.72
CA ARG A 230 37.98 -12.39 10.07
C ARG A 230 37.98 -11.90 11.52
N ILE A 231 36.90 -11.24 11.96
CA ILE A 231 36.77 -10.74 13.33
C ILE A 231 36.75 -11.90 14.32
N ILE A 232 35.94 -12.93 14.09
CA ILE A 232 35.88 -14.12 14.96
C ILE A 232 37.26 -14.77 15.06
N ARG A 233 37.97 -14.91 13.93
CA ARG A 233 39.35 -15.45 13.95
C ARG A 233 40.29 -14.59 14.79
N HIS A 234 40.23 -13.26 14.66
CA HIS A 234 41.05 -12.36 15.47
C HIS A 234 40.73 -12.44 16.97
N LEU A 235 39.45 -12.59 17.32
CA LEU A 235 39.03 -12.79 18.72
C LEU A 235 39.56 -14.13 19.26
N ASN A 236 39.44 -15.21 18.48
CA ASN A 236 39.95 -16.52 18.87
C ASN A 236 41.48 -16.51 19.03
N GLN A 237 42.22 -15.91 18.09
CA GLN A 237 43.67 -15.76 18.17
C GLN A 237 44.10 -14.97 19.41
N ARG A 238 43.37 -13.91 19.77
CA ARG A 238 43.64 -13.13 20.98
C ARG A 238 43.37 -13.95 22.24
N SER A 239 42.29 -14.73 22.27
CA SER A 239 41.95 -15.62 23.39
C SER A 239 43.02 -16.70 23.57
N GLU A 240 43.43 -17.35 22.48
CA GLU A 240 44.48 -18.37 22.47
C GLU A 240 45.83 -17.80 22.93
N MET A 241 46.22 -16.62 22.43
CA MET A 241 47.44 -15.93 22.87
C MET A 241 47.42 -15.62 24.37
N LEU A 242 46.30 -15.13 24.91
CA LEU A 242 46.18 -14.83 26.34
C LEU A 242 46.27 -16.10 27.20
N SER A 243 45.67 -17.20 26.75
CA SER A 243 45.80 -18.51 27.39
C SER A 243 47.26 -19.02 27.37
N GLY A 244 47.94 -18.88 26.23
CA GLY A 244 49.37 -19.22 26.09
C GLY A 244 50.27 -18.40 27.01
N ILE A 245 50.08 -17.08 27.07
CA ILE A 245 50.83 -16.19 27.97
C ILE A 245 50.60 -16.57 29.44
N SER A 246 49.35 -16.88 29.83
CA SER A 246 49.07 -17.37 31.19
C SER A 246 49.85 -18.62 31.53
N HIS A 247 49.88 -19.58 30.60
CA HIS A 247 50.57 -20.84 30.79
C HIS A 247 52.07 -20.60 30.96
N ASP A 248 52.65 -19.77 30.10
CA ASP A 248 54.08 -19.47 30.10
C ASP A 248 54.51 -18.65 31.32
N LEU A 249 53.66 -17.77 31.87
CA LEU A 249 53.94 -17.00 33.09
C LEU A 249 53.81 -17.83 34.38
N ARG A 250 53.00 -18.90 34.39
CA ARG A 250 52.88 -19.79 35.56
C ARG A 250 54.19 -20.54 35.86
N THR A 251 54.96 -20.87 34.82
CA THR A 251 56.24 -21.59 34.94
C THR A 251 57.32 -20.79 35.72
N PRO A 252 57.66 -19.53 35.35
CA PRO A 252 58.61 -18.73 36.11
C PRO A 252 58.08 -18.34 37.50
N LEU A 253 56.77 -18.07 37.67
CA LEU A 253 56.18 -17.82 38.99
C LEU A 253 56.38 -19.01 39.93
N THR A 254 56.13 -20.23 39.44
CA THR A 254 56.36 -21.47 40.21
C THR A 254 57.85 -21.64 40.54
N ARG A 255 58.74 -21.33 39.59
CA ARG A 255 60.19 -21.35 39.84
C ARG A 255 60.61 -20.35 40.91
N ILE A 256 60.07 -19.13 40.91
CA ILE A 256 60.34 -18.12 41.95
C ILE A 256 59.88 -18.63 43.32
N LYS A 257 58.67 -19.21 43.41
CA LYS A 257 58.18 -19.84 44.66
C LYS A 257 59.13 -20.92 45.18
N LEU A 258 59.64 -21.78 44.30
CA LEU A 258 60.62 -22.81 44.68
C LEU A 258 61.96 -22.21 45.13
N GLN A 259 62.44 -21.14 44.47
CA GLN A 259 63.68 -20.46 44.86
C GLN A 259 63.56 -19.77 46.22
N LEU A 260 62.41 -19.15 46.52
CA LEU A 260 62.13 -18.54 47.82
C LEU A 260 62.21 -19.56 48.97
N ALA A 261 61.87 -20.83 48.73
CA ALA A 261 61.95 -21.90 49.73
C ALA A 261 63.39 -22.23 50.19
N PHE A 262 64.41 -21.82 49.44
CA PHE A 262 65.83 -22.05 49.79
C PHE A 262 66.48 -20.87 50.53
N ILE A 263 65.78 -19.74 50.71
CA ILE A 263 66.30 -18.56 51.39
C ILE A 263 66.15 -18.71 52.91
N LYS A 264 67.21 -18.38 53.67
CA LYS A 264 67.24 -18.56 55.13
C LYS A 264 66.48 -17.49 55.92
N ASP A 265 66.37 -16.27 55.39
CA ASP A 265 65.67 -15.15 56.03
C ASP A 265 64.15 -15.26 55.82
N GLN A 266 63.45 -15.75 56.84
CA GLN A 266 62.01 -15.97 56.81
C GLN A 266 61.19 -14.68 56.66
N ASN A 267 61.71 -13.52 57.11
CA ASN A 267 61.00 -12.25 56.98
C ASN A 267 61.00 -11.74 55.54
N ILE A 268 62.12 -11.94 54.82
CA ILE A 268 62.25 -11.60 53.40
C ILE A 268 61.44 -12.57 52.54
N VAL A 269 61.50 -13.87 52.84
CA VAL A 269 60.72 -14.90 52.13
C VAL A 269 59.22 -14.63 52.19
N LYS A 270 58.71 -14.27 53.38
CA LYS A 270 57.29 -13.97 53.55
C LYS A 270 56.83 -12.82 52.65
N LYS A 271 57.55 -11.68 52.68
CA LYS A 271 57.22 -10.51 51.84
C LYS A 271 57.25 -10.83 50.34
N LEU A 272 58.31 -11.51 49.86
CA LEU A 272 58.44 -11.86 48.45
C LEU A 272 57.41 -12.92 48.01
N SER A 273 57.03 -13.83 48.91
CA SER A 273 55.97 -14.81 48.64
C SER A 273 54.61 -14.12 48.50
N ASP A 274 54.33 -13.12 49.34
CA ASP A 274 53.09 -12.33 49.27
C ASP A 274 53.01 -11.58 47.92
N ASP A 275 54.11 -10.94 47.47
CA ASP A 275 54.18 -10.25 46.16
C ASP A 275 53.94 -11.22 44.98
N VAL A 276 54.52 -12.42 45.03
CA VAL A 276 54.33 -13.46 43.99
C VAL A 276 52.88 -13.97 43.96
N GLN A 277 52.25 -14.09 45.12
CA GLN A 277 50.85 -14.48 45.23
C GLN A 277 49.92 -13.38 44.71
N GLU A 278 50.25 -12.11 44.93
CA GLU A 278 49.53 -10.97 44.36
C GLU A 278 49.65 -10.93 42.83
N MET A 279 50.84 -11.15 42.28
CA MET A 279 51.05 -11.25 40.83
C MET A 279 50.24 -12.40 40.19
N GLU A 280 50.17 -13.56 40.85
CA GLU A 280 49.35 -14.68 40.39
C GLU A 280 47.85 -14.36 40.45
N LYS A 281 47.41 -13.67 41.51
CA LYS A 281 46.02 -13.22 41.65
C LYS A 281 45.63 -12.25 40.54
N MET A 282 46.44 -11.21 40.29
CA MET A 282 46.20 -10.24 39.21
C MET A 282 46.14 -10.93 37.84
N LEU A 283 47.03 -11.90 37.59
CA LEU A 283 47.05 -12.67 36.35
C LEU A 283 45.76 -13.49 36.16
N ASN A 284 45.30 -14.18 37.21
CA ASN A 284 44.06 -14.95 37.15
C ASN A 284 42.83 -14.05 36.94
N GLU A 285 42.75 -12.89 37.61
CA GLU A 285 41.66 -11.92 37.42
C GLU A 285 41.60 -11.39 35.98
N TYR A 286 42.76 -11.06 35.39
CA TYR A 286 42.82 -10.59 34.01
C TYR A 286 42.40 -11.66 33.00
N LEU A 287 42.77 -12.91 33.24
CA LEU A 287 42.35 -14.04 32.39
C LEU A 287 40.87 -14.31 32.49
N GLN A 288 40.31 -14.27 33.71
CA GLN A 288 38.89 -14.44 33.93
C GLN A 288 38.09 -13.36 33.17
N PHE A 289 38.53 -12.10 33.24
CA PHE A 289 37.95 -10.99 32.48
C PHE A 289 38.07 -11.18 30.95
N ALA A 290 39.20 -11.69 30.47
CA ALA A 290 39.40 -11.96 29.05
C ALA A 290 38.51 -13.11 28.53
N SER A 291 38.27 -14.14 29.36
CA SER A 291 37.42 -15.28 29.01
C SER A 291 35.92 -14.98 29.10
N SER A 292 35.49 -14.12 30.03
CA SER A 292 34.05 -13.86 30.27
C SER A 292 33.38 -13.07 29.15
N ARG A 293 34.15 -12.33 28.35
CA ARG A 293 33.62 -11.53 27.22
C ARG A 293 32.98 -12.36 26.11
N SER A 294 33.17 -13.68 26.10
CA SER A 294 32.57 -14.59 25.11
C SER A 294 31.24 -15.21 25.56
N GLU A 295 30.83 -15.07 26.83
CA GLU A 295 29.68 -15.79 27.41
C GLU A 295 28.74 -14.91 28.24
N GLU A 296 28.60 -13.62 27.94
CA GLU A 296 27.51 -12.83 28.53
C GLU A 296 26.16 -13.32 27.95
N ARG A 297 25.55 -14.30 28.64
CA ARG A 297 24.21 -14.77 28.33
C ARG A 297 23.23 -13.63 28.58
N THR A 298 22.48 -13.28 27.55
CA THR A 298 21.41 -12.30 27.67
C THR A 298 20.25 -12.94 28.43
N GLU A 299 19.89 -12.38 29.58
CA GLU A 299 18.68 -12.73 30.32
C GLU A 299 17.59 -11.69 30.06
N THR A 300 16.36 -12.16 29.90
CA THR A 300 15.20 -11.28 29.75
C THR A 300 14.87 -10.70 31.12
N PHE A 301 15.09 -9.40 31.29
CA PHE A 301 14.75 -8.70 32.53
C PHE A 301 13.46 -7.91 32.33
N ASP A 302 12.45 -8.18 33.16
CA ASP A 302 11.21 -7.42 33.16
C ASP A 302 11.45 -6.10 33.91
N ILE A 303 11.46 -5.00 33.17
CA ILE A 303 11.55 -3.65 33.75
C ILE A 303 10.12 -3.27 34.11
N THR A 304 9.69 -3.66 35.31
CA THR A 304 8.43 -3.20 35.90
C THR A 304 8.52 -1.73 36.28
#